data_AF-A0A849DKY7-F1
#
_entry.id   AF-A0A849DKY7-F1
#
_cell.length_a   1.000
_cell.length_b   1.000
_cell.length_c   1.000
_cell.angle_alpha   90.00
_cell.angle_beta   90.00
_cell.angle_gamma   90.00
#
_symmetry.space_group_name_H-M   'P 1'
#
loop_
_entity.id
_entity.type
_entity.pdbx_description
1 polymer ?
#
loop_
_entity_poly.entity_id
_entity_poly.type
_entity_poly.pdbx_seq_one_letter_code
_entity_poly.pdbx_strand_id
1 'polypeptide(L)'
;MHSLLTMLEQLPPLLIYLVAATLVVTETAVIFGLFMPAEATLLLVGFLTYLGTLRLLPTLLVMMAAAMAGDALAWRAGRRYGPRVRASRLGGRVGDERW
;
A
#
# COMPACT_ATOMS: atom_id res chain seq x y z
N MET A 1 -13.19 -8.36 34.47
CA MET A 1 -11.99 -8.69 33.68
C MET A 1 -12.32 -8.99 32.22
N HIS A 2 -13.40 -9.73 31.90
CA HIS A 2 -13.86 -9.94 30.51
C HIS A 2 -14.39 -8.67 29.83
N SER A 3 -15.04 -7.76 30.57
CA SER A 3 -15.62 -6.52 30.06
C SER A 3 -14.60 -5.48 29.59
N LEU A 4 -13.38 -5.49 30.15
CA LEU A 4 -12.29 -4.60 29.72
C LEU A 4 -11.66 -5.04 28.41
N LEU A 5 -11.65 -6.36 28.13
CA LEU A 5 -11.20 -6.92 26.85
C LEU A 5 -12.18 -6.59 25.72
N THR A 6 -13.49 -6.66 25.99
CA THR A 6 -14.55 -6.29 25.02
C THR A 6 -14.54 -4.79 24.68
N MET A 7 -14.08 -3.94 25.60
CA MET A 7 -13.99 -2.48 25.39
C MET A 7 -12.69 -2.08 24.68
N LEU A 8 -11.60 -2.84 24.87
CA LEU A 8 -10.36 -2.71 24.09
C LEU A 8 -10.49 -3.29 22.67
N GLU A 9 -11.37 -4.27 22.44
CA GLU A 9 -11.83 -4.70 21.09
C GLU A 9 -12.61 -3.61 20.33
N GLN A 10 -13.08 -2.54 21.01
CA GLN A 10 -13.92 -1.49 20.43
C GLN A 10 -13.14 -0.21 20.05
N LEU A 11 -11.89 -0.03 20.50
CA LEU A 11 -10.98 0.91 19.82
C LEU A 11 -10.72 0.34 18.42
N PRO A 12 -10.70 1.11 17.31
CA PRO A 12 -10.90 0.51 15.99
C PRO A 12 -9.57 0.04 15.37
N PRO A 13 -9.19 -1.26 15.42
CA PRO A 13 -8.18 -1.83 14.52
C PRO A 13 -8.48 -1.45 13.07
N LEU A 14 -9.75 -1.19 12.76
CA LEU A 14 -10.22 -0.68 11.50
C LEU A 14 -9.50 0.61 11.06
N LEU A 15 -9.22 1.56 11.95
CA LEU A 15 -8.48 2.78 11.59
C LEU A 15 -7.02 2.48 11.25
N ILE A 16 -6.38 1.59 12.02
CA ILE A 16 -5.00 1.15 11.74
C ILE A 16 -4.96 0.44 10.39
N TYR A 17 -5.93 -0.43 10.11
CA TYR A 17 -6.08 -1.08 8.81
C TYR A 17 -6.32 -0.10 7.68
N LEU A 18 -7.21 0.89 7.86
CA LEU A 18 -7.51 1.88 6.83
C LEU A 18 -6.32 2.78 6.53
N VAL A 19 -5.62 3.28 7.56
CA VAL A 19 -4.43 4.12 7.39
C VAL A 19 -3.33 3.30 6.71
N ALA A 20 -3.02 2.11 7.22
CA ALA A 20 -1.99 1.26 6.63
C ALA A 20 -2.33 0.86 5.18
N ALA A 21 -3.57 0.46 4.91
CA ALA A 21 -4.01 0.10 3.56
C ALA A 21 -3.92 1.30 2.61
N THR A 22 -4.33 2.50 3.06
CA THR A 22 -4.25 3.71 2.24
C THR A 22 -2.80 4.09 1.94
N LEU A 23 -1.91 3.99 2.94
CA LEU A 23 -0.48 4.22 2.76
C LEU A 23 0.10 3.26 1.72
N VAL A 24 -0.13 1.95 1.92
CA VAL A 24 0.35 0.89 1.01
C VAL A 24 -0.17 1.09 -0.41
N VAL A 25 -1.47 1.33 -0.59
CA VAL A 25 -2.08 1.57 -1.91
C VAL A 25 -1.50 2.82 -2.56
N THR A 26 -1.35 3.91 -1.81
CA THR A 26 -0.92 5.19 -2.36
C THR A 26 0.53 5.12 -2.85
N GLU A 27 1.41 4.52 -2.06
CA GLU A 27 2.82 4.37 -2.43
C GLU A 27 3.04 3.40 -3.57
N THR A 28 2.33 2.28 -3.61
CA THR A 28 2.44 1.33 -4.73
C THR A 28 1.83 1.91 -6.01
N ALA A 29 0.74 2.69 -5.91
CA ALA A 29 0.10 3.34 -7.06
C ALA A 29 0.91 4.53 -7.60
N VAL A 30 1.68 5.20 -6.76
CA VAL A 30 2.41 6.43 -7.09
C VAL A 30 3.90 6.15 -6.98
N ILE A 31 4.64 6.27 -8.11
CA ILE A 31 6.11 6.14 -8.16
C ILE A 31 6.81 7.34 -7.49
N PHE A 32 6.34 7.76 -6.31
CA PHE A 32 7.01 8.66 -5.38
C PHE A 32 7.40 7.83 -4.15
N GLY A 33 8.13 6.73 -4.36
CA GLY A 33 8.61 5.81 -3.32
C GLY A 33 9.60 6.40 -2.31
N LEU A 34 9.80 7.73 -2.30
CA LEU A 34 10.63 8.44 -1.32
C LEU A 34 9.79 9.10 -0.21
N PHE A 35 8.50 9.37 -0.45
CA PHE A 35 7.67 10.15 0.48
C PHE A 35 6.97 9.31 1.55
N MET A 36 6.64 8.06 1.24
CA MET A 36 6.09 7.10 2.18
C MET A 36 6.82 5.77 1.97
N PRO A 37 7.30 5.10 3.04
CA PRO A 37 7.90 3.78 2.95
C PRO A 37 6.90 2.67 3.36
N ALA A 38 6.52 1.83 2.40
CA ALA A 38 5.48 0.81 2.54
C ALA A 38 6.04 -0.35 3.32
N GLU A 39 7.32 -0.65 3.08
CA GLU A 39 8.09 -1.63 3.83
C GLU A 39 8.04 -1.32 5.33
N ALA A 40 8.30 -0.07 5.72
CA ALA A 40 8.23 0.35 7.12
C ALA A 40 6.81 0.25 7.68
N THR A 41 5.80 0.61 6.88
CA THR A 41 4.38 0.49 7.27
C THR A 41 3.99 -0.96 7.50
N LEU A 42 4.38 -1.87 6.59
CA LEU A 42 4.11 -3.30 6.69
C LEU A 42 4.86 -3.93 7.87
N LEU A 43 6.11 -3.53 8.12
CA LEU A 43 6.87 -3.95 9.30
C LEU A 43 6.20 -3.50 10.59
N LEU A 44 5.71 -2.25 10.65
CA LEU A 44 4.98 -1.72 11.81
C LEU A 44 3.67 -2.49 12.03
N VAL A 45 2.89 -2.72 10.98
CA VAL A 45 1.64 -3.49 11.04
C VAL A 45 1.88 -4.94 11.45
N GLY A 46 2.96 -5.56 10.95
CA GLY A 46 3.41 -6.89 11.37
C GLY A 46 3.81 -6.92 12.85
N PHE A 47 4.52 -5.89 13.33
CA PHE A 47 4.87 -5.75 14.74
C PHE A 47 3.64 -5.57 15.63
N LEU A 48 2.67 -4.74 15.23
CA LEU A 48 1.39 -4.58 15.94
C LEU A 48 0.56 -5.87 15.96
N THR A 49 0.67 -6.68 14.90
CA THR A 49 0.06 -8.01 14.85
C THR A 49 0.74 -8.97 15.81
N TYR A 50 2.08 -8.95 15.90
CA TYR A 50 2.84 -9.75 16.85
C TYR A 50 2.52 -9.40 18.32
N LEU A 51 2.33 -8.12 18.62
CA LEU A 51 1.92 -7.65 19.96
C LEU A 51 0.48 -8.04 20.34
N GLY A 52 -0.29 -8.65 19.43
CA GLY A 52 -1.70 -9.01 19.66
C GLY A 52 -2.67 -7.84 19.49
N THR A 53 -2.20 -6.65 19.10
CA THR A 53 -3.03 -5.47 18.83
C THR A 53 -3.89 -5.65 17.57
N LEU A 54 -3.34 -6.36 16.57
CA LEU A 54 -4.03 -6.70 15.33
C LEU A 54 -4.12 -8.22 15.19
N ARG A 55 -5.21 -8.70 14.58
CA ARG A 55 -5.37 -10.14 14.29
C ARG A 55 -4.62 -10.48 13.01
N LEU A 56 -3.82 -11.56 13.05
CA LEU A 56 -2.98 -11.96 11.92
C LEU A 56 -3.75 -12.15 10.61
N LEU A 57 -4.84 -12.91 10.65
CA LEU A 57 -5.57 -13.28 9.43
C LEU A 57 -6.22 -12.06 8.75
N PRO A 58 -6.95 -11.17 9.46
CA PRO A 58 -7.42 -9.91 8.88
C PRO A 58 -6.29 -9.01 8.38
N THR A 59 -5.20 -8.88 9.14
CA THR A 59 -4.04 -8.07 8.72
C THR A 59 -3.49 -8.54 7.38
N LEU A 60 -3.25 -9.83 7.23
CA LEU A 60 -2.74 -10.41 5.99
C LEU A 60 -3.67 -10.13 4.82
N LEU A 61 -4.97 -10.40 4.98
CA LEU A 61 -5.95 -10.18 3.91
C LEU A 61 -6.06 -8.72 3.49
N VAL A 62 -6.10 -7.79 4.45
CA VAL A 62 -6.20 -6.36 4.16
C VAL A 62 -4.93 -5.84 3.49
N MET A 63 -3.76 -6.20 4.00
CA MET A 63 -2.48 -5.74 3.42
C MET A 63 -2.24 -6.33 2.02
N MET A 64 -2.59 -7.60 1.80
CA MET A 64 -2.53 -8.22 0.46
C MET A 64 -3.48 -7.52 -0.51
N ALA A 65 -4.74 -7.27 -0.10
CA ALA A 65 -5.71 -6.58 -0.94
C ALA A 65 -5.27 -5.15 -1.27
N ALA A 66 -4.71 -4.44 -0.30
CA ALA A 66 -4.14 -3.11 -0.48
C ALA A 66 -2.98 -3.12 -1.49
N ALA A 67 -2.02 -4.04 -1.35
CA ALA A 67 -0.90 -4.17 -2.27
C ALA A 67 -1.38 -4.48 -3.72
N MET A 68 -2.27 -5.46 -3.90
CA MET A 68 -2.82 -5.80 -5.21
C MET A 68 -3.59 -4.63 -5.85
N ALA A 69 -4.37 -3.90 -5.06
CA ALA A 69 -5.10 -2.72 -5.54
C ALA A 69 -4.15 -1.61 -5.99
N GLY A 70 -3.09 -1.38 -5.22
CA GLY A 70 -2.01 -0.46 -5.55
C GLY A 70 -1.29 -0.81 -6.85
N ASP A 71 -0.87 -2.06 -7.02
CA ASP A 71 -0.25 -2.55 -8.26
C ASP A 71 -1.17 -2.40 -9.48
N ALA A 72 -2.47 -2.71 -9.31
CA ALA A 72 -3.45 -2.54 -10.36
C ALA A 72 -3.63 -1.07 -10.77
N LEU A 73 -3.63 -0.15 -9.79
CA LEU A 73 -3.66 1.29 -10.02
C LEU A 73 -2.38 1.78 -10.70
N ALA A 74 -1.21 1.31 -10.25
CA ALA A 74 0.10 1.63 -10.84
C ALA A 74 0.15 1.22 -12.31
N TRP A 75 -0.30 0.01 -12.62
CA TRP A 75 -0.36 -0.48 -14.00
C TRP A 75 -1.37 0.30 -14.85
N ARG A 76 -2.53 0.65 -14.30
CA ARG A 76 -3.52 1.46 -15.02
C ARG A 76 -3.01 2.88 -15.28
N ALA A 77 -2.32 3.48 -14.32
CA ALA A 77 -1.65 4.76 -14.46
C ALA A 77 -0.53 4.66 -15.52
N GLY A 78 0.35 3.66 -15.42
CA GLY A 78 1.42 3.40 -16.38
C GLY A 78 0.91 3.21 -17.80
N ARG A 79 -0.19 2.48 -18.02
CA ARG A 79 -0.80 2.34 -19.35
C ARG A 79 -1.43 3.62 -19.88
N ARG A 80 -2.03 4.45 -19.02
CA ARG A 80 -2.69 5.70 -19.45
C ARG A 80 -1.68 6.82 -19.72
N TYR A 81 -0.65 6.93 -18.88
CA TYR A 81 0.38 7.97 -19.00
C TYR A 81 1.58 7.54 -19.85
N GLY A 82 1.81 6.22 -20.03
CA GLY A 82 2.90 5.66 -20.82
C GLY A 82 3.02 6.22 -22.25
N PRO A 83 1.93 6.32 -23.04
CA PRO A 83 1.99 6.92 -24.38
C PRO A 83 2.40 8.40 -24.36
N ARG A 84 1.98 9.15 -23.33
CA ARG A 84 2.35 10.56 -23.16
C ARG A 84 3.80 10.75 -22.72
N VAL A 85 4.32 9.84 -21.88
CA VAL A 85 5.73 9.83 -21.48
C VAL A 85 6.62 9.44 -22.67
N ARG A 86 6.21 8.46 -23.48
CA ARG A 86 6.89 8.09 -24.74
C ARG A 86 6.96 9.26 -25.73
N ALA A 87 5.88 10.01 -25.88
CA ALA A 87 5.85 11.21 -26.74
C ALA A 87 6.63 12.41 -26.16
N SER A 88 7.09 12.34 -24.91
CA SER A 88 7.86 13.41 -24.27
C SER A 88 9.37 13.31 -24.56
N ARG A 89 10.11 14.38 -24.29
CA ARG A 89 11.57 14.44 -24.44
C ARG A 89 12.33 13.37 -23.64
N LEU A 90 11.73 12.80 -22.60
CA LEU A 90 12.30 11.69 -21.83
C LEU A 90 12.17 10.35 -22.56
N GLY A 91 11.07 10.12 -23.29
CA GLY A 91 10.89 8.92 -24.13
C GLY A 91 11.85 8.89 -25.33
N GLY A 92 12.06 10.04 -25.97
CA GLY A 92 13.00 10.17 -27.08
C GLY A 92 14.49 9.94 -26.71
N ARG A 93 14.84 9.97 -25.42
CA ARG A 93 16.21 9.65 -24.94
C ARG A 93 16.46 8.15 -24.76
N VAL A 94 15.41 7.33 -24.65
CA VAL A 94 15.55 5.87 -24.48
C VAL A 94 15.77 5.18 -25.83
N GLY A 95 15.40 5.84 -26.94
CA GLY A 95 15.55 5.34 -28.31
C GLY A 95 14.50 4.28 -28.65
N ASP A 96 13.90 4.35 -29.84
CA ASP A 96 12.84 3.42 -30.27
C ASP A 96 13.32 1.96 -30.33
N GLU A 97 14.63 1.72 -30.34
CA GLU A 97 15.27 0.41 -30.51
C GLU A 97 15.47 -0.37 -29.20
N ARG A 98 15.20 0.25 -28.03
CA ARG A 98 15.43 -0.37 -26.70
C ARG A 98 14.15 -0.64 -25.91
N TRP A 99 13.00 -0.55 -26.56
CA TRP A 99 11.68 -0.79 -25.98
C TRP A 99 11.10 -2.14 -26.34
#